data_AF-A0A941ITE3-F1
#
_entry.id   AF-A0A941ITE3-F1
#
_cell.length_a   1.000
_cell.length_b   1.000
_cell.length_c   1.000
_cell.angle_alpha   90.00
_cell.angle_beta   90.00
_cell.angle_gamma   90.00
#
_symmetry.space_group_name_H-M   'P 1'
#
loop_
_entity.id
_entity.type
_entity.pdbx_description
1 polymer ?
#
loop_
_entity_poly.entity_id
_entity_poly.type
_entity_poly.pdbx_seq_one_letter_code
_entity_poly.pdbx_strand_id
1 'polypeptide(L)'
;MGLVWSIERIAAENLRLRRDADFASLYMPFDSLLFFGDAGNDDLFGLVPHTGRLDVFVWNHGDDSRMWVARGLGDYLEGWLSGRITV
;
A
#
# COMPACT_ATOMS: atom_id res chain seq x y z
N MET A 1 -4.61 8.48 -10.20
CA MET A 1 -3.25 8.60 -9.64
C MET A 1 -3.26 9.67 -8.58
N GLY A 2 -3.03 9.30 -7.33
CA GLY A 2 -2.96 10.23 -6.22
C GLY A 2 -1.96 9.72 -5.20
N LEU A 3 -1.12 10.62 -4.69
CA LEU A 3 -0.15 10.37 -3.61
C LEU A 3 -0.81 9.69 -2.40
N VAL A 4 -2.06 10.07 -2.13
CA VAL A 4 -2.93 9.48 -1.12
C VAL A 4 -4.35 9.51 -1.68
N TRP A 5 -5.09 8.41 -1.57
CA TRP A 5 -6.48 8.32 -1.97
C TRP A 5 -7.42 9.05 -1.00
N SER A 6 -8.65 9.33 -1.43
CA SER A 6 -9.70 9.77 -0.50
C SER A 6 -10.05 8.66 0.49
N ILE A 7 -10.59 9.02 1.66
CA ILE A 7 -10.93 8.04 2.70
C ILE A 7 -11.96 7.03 2.21
N GLU A 8 -12.90 7.45 1.37
CA GLU A 8 -13.92 6.58 0.77
C GLU A 8 -13.27 5.54 -0.15
N ARG A 9 -12.29 5.96 -0.96
CA ARG A 9 -11.55 5.05 -1.83
C ARG A 9 -10.64 4.11 -1.02
N ILE A 10 -9.98 4.60 0.03
CA ILE A 10 -9.21 3.76 0.95
C ILE A 10 -10.09 2.63 1.50
N ALA A 11 -11.27 2.97 2.02
CA ALA A 11 -12.19 1.97 2.57
C ALA A 11 -12.67 0.98 1.49
N ALA A 12 -13.09 1.50 0.33
CA ALA A 12 -13.61 0.67 -0.76
C ALA A 12 -12.57 -0.31 -1.31
N GLU A 13 -11.36 0.15 -1.60
CA GLU A 13 -10.30 -0.72 -2.13
C GLU A 13 -9.84 -1.76 -1.10
N ASN A 14 -9.65 -1.36 0.14
CA ASN A 14 -9.25 -2.30 1.20
C ASN A 14 -10.30 -3.40 1.43
N LEU A 15 -11.59 -3.08 1.29
CA LEU A 15 -12.66 -4.07 1.35
C LEU A 15 -12.67 -4.97 0.11
N ARG A 16 -12.49 -4.39 -1.08
CA ARG A 16 -12.44 -5.14 -2.34
C ARG A 16 -11.29 -6.16 -2.32
N LEU A 17 -10.06 -5.70 -2.04
CA LEU A 17 -8.85 -6.53 -2.00
C LEU A 17 -8.97 -7.72 -1.05
N ARG A 18 -9.67 -7.57 0.08
CA ARG A 18 -9.87 -8.64 1.08
C ARG A 18 -11.03 -9.59 0.77
N ARG A 19 -11.98 -9.17 -0.06
CA ARG A 19 -13.19 -9.95 -0.38
C ARG A 19 -13.11 -10.66 -1.72
N ASP A 20 -12.17 -10.25 -2.56
CA ASP A 20 -11.95 -10.83 -3.87
C ASP A 20 -11.33 -12.23 -3.73
N ALA A 21 -12.07 -13.24 -4.18
CA ALA A 21 -11.67 -14.64 -4.06
C ALA A 21 -10.46 -14.98 -4.92
N ASP A 22 -10.28 -14.32 -6.06
CA ASP A 22 -9.13 -14.54 -6.92
C ASP A 22 -7.88 -14.03 -6.21
N PHE A 23 -7.96 -12.85 -5.59
CA PHE A 23 -6.85 -12.26 -4.84
C PHE A 23 -6.47 -13.11 -3.63
N ALA A 24 -7.46 -13.66 -2.92
CA ALA A 24 -7.23 -14.59 -1.82
C ALA A 24 -6.56 -15.91 -2.25
N SER A 25 -6.69 -16.30 -3.51
CA SER A 25 -6.04 -17.50 -4.07
C SER A 25 -4.61 -17.24 -4.56
N LEU A 26 -4.31 -15.99 -4.94
CA LEU A 26 -3.04 -15.58 -5.56
C LEU A 26 -2.04 -14.99 -4.57
N TYR A 27 -2.52 -14.30 -3.54
CA TYR A 27 -1.70 -13.44 -2.70
C TYR A 27 -1.78 -13.82 -1.23
N MET A 28 -0.73 -13.48 -0.46
CA MET A 28 -0.80 -13.50 0.98
C MET A 28 -1.91 -12.54 1.48
N PRO A 29 -2.55 -12.85 2.63
CA PRO A 29 -3.62 -12.01 3.16
C PRO A 29 -3.20 -10.56 3.37
N PHE A 30 -4.11 -9.64 3.06
CA PHE A 30 -3.87 -8.19 3.17
C PHE A 30 -4.23 -7.62 4.55
N ASP A 31 -4.63 -8.44 5.53
CA ASP A 31 -5.09 -8.02 6.85
C ASP A 31 -4.08 -7.15 7.61
N SER A 32 -2.79 -7.35 7.37
CA SER A 32 -1.70 -6.58 7.99
C SER A 32 -1.52 -5.17 7.40
N LEU A 33 -2.06 -4.90 6.20
CA LEU A 33 -1.83 -3.66 5.46
C LEU A 33 -3.11 -2.83 5.27
N LEU A 34 -3.01 -1.52 5.50
CA LEU A 34 -4.02 -0.54 5.09
C LEU A 34 -3.51 0.20 3.86
N PHE A 35 -4.00 -0.17 2.67
CA PHE A 35 -3.60 0.47 1.42
C PHE A 35 -4.15 1.88 1.29
N PHE A 36 -3.34 2.82 0.82
CA PHE A 36 -3.71 4.24 0.74
C PHE A 36 -3.33 4.94 -0.56
N GLY A 37 -2.57 4.30 -1.45
CA GLY A 37 -2.07 4.91 -2.67
C GLY A 37 -1.65 3.87 -3.72
N ASP A 38 -1.64 4.28 -4.99
CA ASP A 38 -1.12 3.49 -6.12
C ASP A 38 0.22 4.07 -6.61
N ALA A 39 1.14 3.21 -7.02
CA ALA A 39 2.42 3.60 -7.64
C ALA A 39 2.30 3.81 -9.16
N GLY A 40 1.11 3.60 -9.74
CA GLY A 40 0.83 3.77 -11.17
C GLY A 40 1.08 2.53 -12.04
N ASN A 41 1.50 1.43 -11.43
CA ASN A 41 1.82 0.14 -12.06
C ASN A 41 1.12 -1.03 -11.33
N ASP A 42 -0.09 -0.79 -10.81
CA ASP A 42 -0.88 -1.70 -9.96
C ASP A 42 -0.28 -2.04 -8.58
N ASP A 43 0.97 -1.65 -8.32
CA ASP A 43 1.56 -1.74 -6.99
C ASP A 43 0.92 -0.72 -6.04
N LEU A 44 0.75 -1.13 -4.78
CA LEU A 44 0.01 -0.37 -3.79
C LEU A 44 0.86 -0.04 -2.57
N PHE A 45 0.79 1.21 -2.13
CA PHE A 45 1.37 1.64 -0.87
C PHE A 45 0.41 1.37 0.29
N GLY A 46 0.94 0.84 1.39
CA GLY A 46 0.16 0.51 2.58
C GLY A 46 0.87 0.78 3.90
N LEU A 47 0.09 1.05 4.94
CA LEU A 47 0.54 1.21 6.32
C LEU A 47 0.36 -0.08 7.12
N VAL A 48 1.13 -0.24 8.20
CA VAL A 48 0.95 -1.35 9.17
C VAL A 48 0.38 -0.81 10.51
N PRO A 49 -0.94 -0.53 10.61
CA PRO A 49 -1.51 0.26 11.69
C PRO A 49 -1.40 -0.37 13.09
N HIS A 50 -1.23 -1.70 13.18
CA HIS A 50 -1.27 -2.45 14.43
C HIS A 50 0.08 -2.50 15.18
N THR A 51 1.14 -1.89 14.64
CA THR A 51 2.50 -2.01 15.19
C THR A 51 2.92 -0.81 16.05
N GLY A 52 2.07 0.23 16.16
CA GLY A 52 2.44 1.52 16.75
C GLY A 52 3.42 2.33 15.90
N ARG A 53 3.87 1.79 14.76
CA ARG A 53 4.67 2.47 13.75
C ARG A 53 3.85 2.61 12.48
N LEU A 54 3.81 3.81 11.93
CA LEU A 54 3.13 4.08 10.66
C LEU A 54 4.09 3.87 9.48
N ASP A 55 4.88 2.79 9.54
CA ASP A 55 5.78 2.40 8.47
C ASP A 55 4.99 2.17 7.19
N VAL A 56 5.54 2.67 6.07
CA VAL A 56 4.96 2.54 4.74
C VAL A 56 5.66 1.42 4.01
N PHE A 57 4.87 0.52 3.46
CA PHE A 57 5.29 -0.58 2.61
C PHE A 57 4.72 -0.37 1.21
N VAL A 58 5.40 -0.96 0.21
CA VAL A 58 4.83 -1.19 -1.11
C VAL A 58 4.57 -2.68 -1.28
N TRP A 59 3.39 -3.02 -1.80
CA TRP A 59 3.05 -4.35 -2.27
C TRP A 59 3.23 -4.41 -3.78
N ASN A 60 4.02 -5.38 -4.25
CA ASN A 60 4.23 -5.63 -5.67
C ASN A 60 3.19 -6.64 -6.19
N HIS A 61 2.42 -6.26 -7.19
CA HIS A 61 1.32 -7.10 -7.71
C HIS A 61 1.82 -8.34 -8.49
N GLY A 62 3.06 -8.28 -9.00
CA GLY A 62 3.64 -9.30 -9.87
C GLY A 62 4.24 -10.48 -9.11
N ASP A 63 4.85 -10.24 -7.95
CA ASP A 63 5.50 -11.28 -7.15
C ASP A 63 5.00 -11.40 -5.70
N ASP A 64 3.99 -10.61 -5.32
CA ASP A 64 3.41 -10.55 -3.97
C ASP A 64 4.39 -10.10 -2.87
N SER A 65 5.55 -9.55 -3.23
CA SER A 65 6.49 -9.01 -2.24
C SER A 65 5.91 -7.78 -1.54
N ARG A 66 6.32 -7.57 -0.28
CA ARG A 66 5.95 -6.42 0.55
C ARG A 66 7.22 -5.80 1.11
N MET A 67 7.64 -4.67 0.54
CA MET A 67 8.92 -4.03 0.88
C MET A 67 8.68 -2.74 1.68
N TRP A 68 9.46 -2.55 2.74
CA TRP A 68 9.45 -1.30 3.50
C TRP A 68 10.08 -0.17 2.67
N VAL A 69 9.40 0.97 2.57
CA VAL A 69 9.85 2.11 1.74
C VAL A 69 10.01 3.41 2.53
N ALA A 70 9.34 3.57 3.67
CA ALA A 70 9.48 4.78 4.48
C ALA A 70 9.06 4.57 5.94
N ARG A 71 9.63 5.38 6.85
CA ARG A 71 9.36 5.30 8.30
C ARG A 71 8.05 5.96 8.75
N GLY A 72 7.20 6.38 7.82
CA GLY A 72 6.05 7.25 8.07
C GLY A 72 5.54 7.94 6.82
N LEU A 73 4.31 8.48 6.88
CA LEU A 73 3.71 9.20 5.76
C LEU A 73 4.52 10.44 5.32
N GLY A 74 5.17 11.15 6.24
CA GLY A 74 6.01 12.30 5.90
C GLY A 74 7.24 11.91 5.06
N ASP A 75 7.97 10.89 5.51
CA ASP A 75 9.16 10.35 4.80
C ASP A 75 8.75 9.74 3.44
N TYR A 76 7.58 9.11 3.37
CA TYR A 76 6.99 8.65 2.12
C TYR A 76 6.69 9.78 1.15
N LEU A 77 5.99 10.83 1.59
CA LEU A 77 5.60 11.95 0.70
C LEU A 77 6.84 12.66 0.15
N GLU A 78 7.82 12.96 1.01
CA GLU A 78 9.08 13.56 0.58
C GLU A 78 9.84 12.64 -0.37
N GLY A 79 9.98 11.36 -0.01
CA GLY A 79 10.73 10.38 -0.78
C GLY A 79 10.12 10.12 -2.15
N TRP A 80 8.81 9.99 -2.24
CA TRP A 80 8.12 9.76 -3.50
C TRP A 80 8.11 11.02 -4.39
N LEU A 81 7.83 12.20 -3.83
CA LEU A 81 7.83 13.45 -4.61
C LEU A 81 9.22 13.85 -5.12
N SER A 82 10.27 13.47 -4.40
CA SER A 82 11.66 13.72 -4.81
C SER A 82 12.22 12.64 -5.75
N GLY A 83 11.52 11.52 -5.93
CA GLY A 83 12.01 10.36 -6.67
C GLY A 83 13.05 9.52 -5.92
N ARG A 84 13.26 9.75 -4.61
CA ARG A 84 14.08 8.89 -3.75
C ARG A 84 13.46 7.50 -3.57
N ILE A 85 12.13 7.44 -3.48
CA ILE A 85 11.38 6.18 -3.49
C ILE A 85 11.03 5.88 -4.94
N THR A 86 11.41 4.70 -5.40
CA THR A 86 11.08 4.15 -6.72
C THR A 86 10.51 2.76 -6.55
N VAL A 87 9.48 2.44 -7.31
CA VAL A 87 8.77 1.15 -7.30
C VAL A 87 8.81 0.56 -8.70
#